data_AF-A0A2M7FLV0-F1
#
_entry.id   AF-A0A2M7FLV0-F1
#
_cell.length_a   1.000
_cell.length_b   1.000
_cell.length_c   1.000
_cell.angle_alpha   90.00
_cell.angle_beta   90.00
_cell.angle_gamma   90.00
#
_symmetry.space_group_name_H-M   'P 1'
#
loop_
_entity.id
_entity.type
_entity.pdbx_description
1 polymer ?
#
loop_
_entity_poly.entity_id
_entity_poly.type
_entity_poly.pdbx_seq_one_letter_code
_entity_poly.pdbx_strand_id
1 'polypeptide(L)'
;MHDLGVIASRSRPSVSNDNPYSESLFRTLKYRPLMPVKPFDSIDQARQWVIGLVDWYNQEHRHSAIKFVTPEQRHLGQDVQLLQKRSEVYAQARDQNPQRWSKNTRNWSRVTEVHLNPDKPTAMEVKSPKI
;
A
#
# COMPACT_ATOMS: atom_id res chain seq x y z
N MET A 1 -2.84 -23.94 16.57
CA MET A 1 -2.96 -23.59 15.13
C MET A 1 -4.05 -24.45 14.49
N HIS A 2 -3.90 -25.78 14.43
CA HIS A 2 -4.98 -26.67 13.96
C HIS A 2 -6.22 -26.61 14.88
N ASP A 3 -6.04 -26.51 16.19
CA ASP A 3 -7.14 -26.36 17.15
C ASP A 3 -7.88 -25.01 17.04
N LEU A 4 -7.29 -24.04 16.35
CA LEU A 4 -7.91 -22.74 16.01
C LEU A 4 -8.52 -22.75 14.61
N GLY A 5 -8.56 -23.90 13.92
CA GLY A 5 -9.05 -24.02 12.54
C GLY A 5 -8.15 -23.41 11.48
N VAL A 6 -6.89 -23.05 11.81
CA VAL A 6 -5.95 -22.44 10.86
C VAL A 6 -5.19 -23.53 10.11
N ILE A 7 -5.35 -23.56 8.79
CA ILE A 7 -4.63 -24.47 7.89
C ILE A 7 -3.32 -23.83 7.45
N ALA A 8 -2.20 -24.54 7.62
CA ALA A 8 -0.90 -24.09 7.15
C ALA A 8 -0.77 -24.29 5.63
N SER A 9 -0.48 -23.22 4.90
CA SER A 9 -0.02 -23.26 3.52
C SER A 9 1.45 -22.82 3.46
N ARG A 10 2.25 -23.43 2.57
CA ARG A 10 3.67 -23.13 2.41
C ARG A 10 3.95 -22.64 1.00
N SER A 11 4.69 -21.55 0.90
CA SER A 11 5.26 -21.08 -0.36
C SER A 11 6.20 -22.12 -0.96
N ARG A 12 6.40 -22.07 -2.27
CA ARG A 12 7.34 -22.96 -2.94
C ARG A 12 8.76 -22.68 -2.45
N PRO A 13 9.59 -23.72 -2.29
CA PRO A 13 11.00 -23.54 -1.94
C PRO A 13 11.68 -22.58 -2.91
N SER A 14 12.42 -21.60 -2.37
CA SER A 14 13.22 -20.65 -3.13
C SER A 14 12.46 -19.70 -4.07
N VAL A 15 11.16 -19.47 -3.83
CA VAL A 15 10.36 -18.51 -4.61
C VAL A 15 9.92 -17.33 -3.73
N SER A 16 10.71 -16.25 -3.71
CA SER A 16 10.43 -15.05 -2.91
C SER A 16 9.14 -14.33 -3.31
N ASN A 17 8.72 -14.46 -4.57
CA ASN A 17 7.52 -13.81 -5.09
C ASN A 17 6.21 -14.49 -4.67
N ASP A 18 6.27 -15.63 -3.96
CA ASP A 18 5.08 -16.30 -3.43
C ASP A 18 4.52 -15.58 -2.17
N ASN A 19 5.29 -14.68 -1.55
CA ASN A 19 4.80 -13.82 -0.46
C ASN A 19 5.25 -12.35 -0.58
N PRO A 20 4.84 -11.65 -1.65
CA PRO A 20 5.34 -10.32 -1.97
C PRO A 20 4.81 -9.25 -1.01
N TYR A 21 3.66 -9.50 -0.36
CA TYR A 21 3.12 -8.58 0.65
C TYR A 21 4.01 -8.53 1.89
N SER A 22 4.41 -9.68 2.43
CA SER A 22 5.35 -9.70 3.57
C SER A 22 6.74 -9.19 3.17
N GLU A 23 7.23 -9.50 1.97
CA GLU A 23 8.51 -8.94 1.49
C GLU A 23 8.46 -7.41 1.38
N SER A 24 7.34 -6.86 0.88
CA SER A 24 7.16 -5.41 0.84
C SER A 24 7.15 -4.80 2.24
N LEU A 25 6.53 -5.46 3.23
CA LEU A 25 6.55 -5.03 4.63
C LEU A 25 7.98 -5.05 5.20
N PHE A 26 8.74 -6.12 4.99
CA PHE A 26 10.13 -6.21 5.44
C PHE A 26 11.02 -5.16 4.78
N ARG A 27 10.78 -4.84 3.51
CA ARG A 27 11.46 -3.74 2.84
C ARG A 27 11.14 -2.41 3.50
N THR A 28 9.87 -2.10 3.78
CA THR A 28 9.48 -0.88 4.50
C THR A 28 10.17 -0.79 5.87
N LEU A 29 10.24 -1.91 6.58
CA LEU A 29 10.95 -2.01 7.86
C LEU A 29 12.43 -1.64 7.69
N LYS A 30 13.14 -2.25 6.72
CA LYS A 30 14.60 -2.10 6.52
C LYS A 30 15.04 -0.71 6.06
N TYR A 31 14.27 -0.09 5.17
CA TYR A 31 14.68 1.17 4.52
C TYR A 31 14.06 2.43 5.17
N ARG A 32 13.36 2.27 6.29
CA ARG A 32 12.82 3.37 7.10
C ARG A 32 13.97 4.17 7.75
N PRO A 33 13.91 5.52 7.77
CA PRO A 33 14.96 6.35 8.38
C PRO A 33 15.24 6.05 9.87
N LEU A 34 14.24 5.54 10.60
CA LEU A 34 14.33 5.19 12.01
C LEU A 34 14.81 3.73 12.26
N MET A 35 15.32 3.04 11.24
CA MET A 35 15.98 1.75 11.44
C MET A 35 17.24 1.93 12.30
N PRO A 36 17.36 1.23 13.45
CA PRO A 36 18.55 1.30 14.27
C PRO A 36 19.78 0.86 13.48
N VAL A 37 20.80 1.71 13.48
CA VAL A 37 22.10 1.41 12.87
C VAL A 37 22.94 0.54 13.81
N LYS A 38 22.68 0.63 15.13
CA LYS A 38 23.32 -0.18 16.16
C LYS A 38 22.41 -1.36 16.56
N PRO A 39 22.99 -2.50 16.97
CA PRO A 39 22.23 -3.60 17.57
C PRO A 39 21.45 -3.14 18.81
N PHE A 40 20.39 -3.87 19.13
CA PHE A 40 19.69 -3.71 20.40
C PHE A 40 20.50 -4.35 21.53
N ASP A 41 20.47 -3.72 22.70
CA ASP A 41 21.14 -4.20 23.91
C ASP A 41 20.38 -5.36 24.58
N SER A 42 19.07 -5.48 24.30
CA SER A 42 18.24 -6.56 24.83
C SER A 42 17.08 -6.93 23.90
N ILE A 43 16.51 -8.12 24.13
CA ILE A 43 15.30 -8.58 23.43
C ILE A 43 14.12 -7.64 23.71
N ASP A 44 14.02 -7.10 24.92
CA ASP A 44 12.91 -6.21 25.29
C ASP A 44 12.99 -4.87 24.57
N GLN A 45 14.20 -4.33 24.38
CA GLN A 45 14.40 -3.14 23.56
C GLN A 45 14.01 -3.40 22.10
N ALA A 46 14.38 -4.56 21.55
CA ALA A 46 13.97 -4.96 20.21
C ALA A 46 12.44 -5.05 20.08
N ARG A 47 11.77 -5.66 21.07
CA ARG A 47 10.29 -5.77 21.11
C ARG A 47 9.62 -4.40 21.15
N GLN A 48 10.05 -3.52 22.04
CA GLN A 48 9.51 -2.16 22.16
C GLN A 48 9.67 -1.39 20.84
N TRP A 49 10.83 -1.52 20.19
CA TRP A 49 11.06 -0.89 18.90
C TRP A 49 10.13 -1.45 17.81
N VAL A 50 9.90 -2.77 17.77
CA VAL A 50 8.95 -3.40 16.83
C VAL A 50 7.51 -2.96 17.10
N ILE A 51 7.08 -2.84 18.37
CA ILE A 51 5.76 -2.32 18.72
C ILE A 51 5.57 -0.91 18.16
N GLY A 52 6.51 0.00 18.43
CA GLY A 52 6.46 1.36 17.90
C GLY A 52 6.48 1.42 16.37
N LEU A 53 7.17 0.47 15.71
CA LEU A 53 7.11 0.33 14.25
C LEU A 53 5.71 -0.07 13.77
N VAL A 54 5.07 -1.04 14.42
CA VAL A 54 3.74 -1.53 14.05
C VAL A 54 2.70 -0.43 14.24
N ASP A 55 2.75 0.30 15.35
CA ASP A 55 1.86 1.43 15.62
C ASP A 55 2.01 2.51 14.55
N TRP A 56 3.25 2.94 14.29
CA TRP A 56 3.52 3.91 13.24
C TRP A 56 3.05 3.43 11.86
N TYR A 57 3.32 2.18 11.49
CA TYR A 57 2.94 1.63 10.18
C TYR A 57 1.42 1.66 10.00
N ASN A 58 0.67 1.24 11.01
CA ASN A 58 -0.78 1.11 10.92
C ASN A 58 -1.53 2.43 11.08
N GLN A 59 -1.04 3.33 11.93
CA GLN A 59 -1.81 4.50 12.39
C GLN A 59 -1.29 5.83 11.81
N GLU A 60 -0.02 5.91 11.41
CA GLU A 60 0.59 7.18 10.98
C GLU A 60 1.06 7.15 9.52
N HIS A 61 1.66 6.05 9.08
CA HIS A 61 2.27 5.96 7.77
C HIS A 61 1.21 5.91 6.66
N ARG A 62 1.26 6.87 5.74
CA ARG A 62 0.33 6.97 4.60
C ARG A 62 0.93 6.30 3.38
N HIS A 63 0.27 5.25 2.90
CA HIS A 63 0.77 4.43 1.80
C HIS A 63 0.29 4.93 0.45
N SER A 64 1.23 5.25 -0.45
CA SER A 64 0.92 5.77 -1.80
C SER A 64 0.07 4.79 -2.63
N ALA A 65 0.32 3.48 -2.50
CA ALA A 65 -0.40 2.42 -3.21
C ALA A 65 -1.91 2.40 -2.90
N ILE A 66 -2.29 2.78 -1.68
CA ILE A 66 -3.70 2.90 -1.24
C ILE A 66 -4.11 4.37 -1.12
N LYS A 67 -3.56 5.24 -1.98
CA LYS A 67 -3.96 6.65 -2.08
C LYS A 67 -3.71 7.46 -0.79
N PHE A 68 -2.58 7.21 -0.13
CA PHE A 68 -2.13 7.94 1.06
C PHE A 68 -3.14 7.93 2.22
N VAL A 69 -3.79 6.79 2.47
CA VAL A 69 -4.47 6.51 3.74
C VAL A 69 -3.59 5.58 4.58
N THR A 70 -3.88 5.49 5.87
CA THR A 70 -3.19 4.55 6.76
C THR A 70 -3.81 3.16 6.63
N PRO A 71 -3.08 2.07 6.95
CA PRO A 71 -3.63 0.73 6.95
C PRO A 71 -4.85 0.59 7.85
N GLU A 72 -4.84 1.22 9.03
CA GLU A 72 -5.97 1.23 9.95
C GLU A 72 -7.20 1.93 9.34
N GLN A 73 -7.04 3.13 8.76
CA GLN A 73 -8.13 3.83 8.08
C GLN A 73 -8.76 2.99 6.97
N ARG A 74 -7.92 2.26 6.23
CA ARG A 74 -8.38 1.34 5.19
C ARG A 74 -9.12 0.14 5.78
N HIS A 75 -8.58 -0.45 6.84
CA HIS A 75 -9.18 -1.59 7.52
C HIS A 75 -10.55 -1.26 8.10
N LEU A 76 -10.69 -0.08 8.72
CA LEU A 76 -11.95 0.44 9.25
C LEU A 76 -12.90 1.00 8.18
N GLY A 77 -12.52 0.99 6.90
CA GLY A 77 -13.34 1.50 5.79
C GLY A 77 -13.49 3.03 5.74
N GLN A 78 -12.77 3.76 6.59
CA GLN A 78 -12.80 5.23 6.67
C GLN A 78 -12.20 5.89 5.42
N ASP A 79 -11.40 5.15 4.66
CA ASP A 79 -10.76 5.62 3.44
C ASP A 79 -11.77 6.07 2.37
N VAL A 80 -12.98 5.51 2.33
CA VAL A 80 -14.03 5.94 1.38
C VAL A 80 -14.32 7.44 1.53
N GLN A 81 -14.65 7.87 2.73
CA GLN A 81 -15.03 9.27 3.01
C GLN A 81 -13.81 10.20 2.88
N LEU A 82 -12.64 9.75 3.35
CA LEU A 82 -11.40 10.51 3.24
C LEU A 82 -11.01 10.79 1.78
N LEU A 83 -11.13 9.79 0.92
CA LEU A 83 -10.80 9.90 -0.49
C LEU A 83 -11.81 10.76 -1.26
N GLN A 84 -13.10 10.66 -0.92
CA GLN A 84 -14.13 11.53 -1.48
C GLN A 84 -13.84 13.00 -1.14
N LYS A 85 -13.57 13.32 0.13
CA LYS A 85 -13.21 14.67 0.58
C LYS A 85 -11.96 15.21 -0.13
N ARG A 86 -10.94 14.36 -0.35
CA ARG A 86 -9.74 14.76 -1.13
C ARG A 86 -10.06 15.10 -2.57
N SER A 87 -10.96 14.33 -3.21
CA SER A 87 -11.43 14.61 -4.56
C SER A 87 -12.07 15.99 -4.65
N GLU A 88 -12.95 16.32 -3.71
CA GLU A 88 -13.63 17.62 -3.63
C GLU A 88 -12.66 18.78 -3.42
N VAL A 89 -11.72 18.66 -2.48
CA VAL A 89 -10.69 19.68 -2.24
C VAL A 89 -9.86 19.93 -3.50
N TYR A 90 -9.47 18.88 -4.21
CA TYR A 90 -8.71 19.02 -5.46
C TYR A 90 -9.54 19.66 -6.58
N ALA A 91 -10.82 19.33 -6.69
CA ALA A 91 -11.72 19.93 -7.66
C ALA A 91 -11.88 21.44 -7.38
N GLN A 92 -12.16 21.82 -6.14
CA GLN A 92 -12.28 23.23 -5.72
C GLN A 92 -10.99 24.01 -5.98
N ALA A 93 -9.83 23.44 -5.63
CA ALA A 93 -8.54 24.08 -5.87
C ALA A 93 -8.25 24.29 -7.37
N ARG A 94 -8.67 23.35 -8.22
CA ARG A 94 -8.58 23.50 -9.68
C ARG A 94 -9.51 24.60 -10.17
N ASP A 95 -10.75 24.63 -9.72
CA ASP A 95 -11.74 25.59 -10.18
C ASP A 95 -11.35 27.04 -9.79
N GLN A 96 -10.70 27.22 -8.63
CA GLN A 96 -10.16 28.52 -8.20
C GLN A 96 -8.93 28.98 -9.01
N ASN A 97 -8.09 28.05 -9.45
CA ASN A 97 -6.82 28.36 -10.10
C ASN A 97 -6.56 27.45 -11.30
N PRO A 98 -7.38 27.51 -12.37
CA PRO A 98 -7.30 26.56 -13.48
C PRO A 98 -5.95 26.61 -14.21
N GLN A 99 -5.32 27.80 -14.28
CA GLN A 99 -4.01 28.01 -14.91
C GLN A 99 -2.87 27.22 -14.26
N ARG A 100 -3.01 26.80 -12.99
CA ARG A 100 -2.01 25.96 -12.29
C ARG A 100 -2.07 24.49 -12.68
N TRP A 101 -3.09 24.07 -13.42
CA TRP A 101 -3.35 22.68 -13.75
C TRP A 101 -3.16 22.42 -15.25
N SER A 102 -2.10 21.71 -15.62
CA SER A 102 -1.88 21.27 -17.00
C SER A 102 -2.60 19.98 -17.38
N LYS A 103 -3.11 19.24 -16.37
CA LYS A 103 -3.81 17.95 -16.50
C LYS A 103 -4.95 17.86 -15.49
N ASN A 104 -5.69 16.75 -15.55
CA ASN A 104 -6.71 16.41 -14.56
C ASN A 104 -6.14 16.35 -13.13
N THR A 105 -7.04 16.50 -12.15
CA THR A 105 -6.71 16.32 -10.74
C THR A 105 -6.19 14.92 -10.46
N ARG A 106 -5.45 14.78 -9.36
CA ARG A 106 -4.96 13.47 -8.90
C ARG A 106 -6.13 12.51 -8.71
N ASN A 107 -6.00 11.30 -9.24
CA ASN A 107 -7.02 10.27 -9.07
C ASN A 107 -7.07 9.76 -7.62
N TRP A 108 -8.14 10.14 -6.92
CA TRP A 108 -8.46 9.72 -5.55
C TRP A 108 -9.46 8.56 -5.46
N SER A 109 -9.80 7.90 -6.58
CA SER A 109 -10.67 6.72 -6.55
C SER A 109 -10.11 5.63 -5.63
N ARG A 110 -11.00 5.01 -4.84
CA ARG A 110 -10.65 3.90 -3.94
C ARG A 110 -10.14 2.72 -4.76
N VAL A 111 -8.96 2.21 -4.42
CA VAL A 111 -8.46 0.96 -4.98
C VAL A 111 -9.24 -0.19 -4.33
N THR A 112 -9.92 -1.02 -5.11
CA THR A 112 -10.70 -2.16 -4.61
C THR A 112 -9.95 -3.47 -4.74
N GLU A 113 -9.20 -3.62 -5.83
CA GLU A 113 -8.53 -4.87 -6.19
C GLU A 113 -7.08 -4.62 -6.57
N VAL A 114 -6.23 -5.58 -6.24
CA VAL A 114 -4.82 -5.62 -6.63
C VAL A 114 -4.51 -7.05 -7.02
N HIS A 115 -3.99 -7.24 -8.23
CA HIS A 115 -3.59 -8.55 -8.71
C HIS A 115 -2.11 -8.76 -8.46
N LEU A 116 -1.77 -9.90 -7.87
CA LEU A 116 -0.40 -10.38 -7.82
C LEU A 116 -0.15 -11.27 -9.03
N ASN A 117 0.77 -10.86 -9.90
CA ASN A 117 1.03 -11.51 -11.20
C ASN A 117 -0.25 -11.65 -12.03
N PRO A 118 -0.85 -10.54 -12.51
CA PRO A 118 -2.00 -10.64 -13.41
C PRO A 118 -1.62 -11.48 -14.63
N ASP A 119 -2.54 -12.35 -15.07
CA ASP A 119 -2.40 -13.03 -16.35
C ASP A 119 -2.15 -11.98 -17.43
N LYS A 120 -1.15 -12.21 -18.30
CA LYS A 120 -0.94 -11.34 -19.45
C LYS A 120 -2.26 -11.31 -20.22
N PRO A 121 -2.81 -10.14 -20.57
CA PRO A 121 -4.05 -10.12 -21.34
C PRO A 121 -3.83 -10.86 -22.65
N THR A 122 -4.59 -11.94 -22.86
CA THR A 122 -4.75 -12.57 -24.18
C THR A 122 -5.59 -11.65 -25.04
N ALA A 123 -4.98 -10.58 -25.56
CA ALA A 123 -5.58 -9.75 -26.60
C ALA A 123 -4.47 -9.05 -27.37
N MET A 124 -4.01 -9.69 -28.44
CA MET A 124 -3.49 -8.96 -29.58
C MET A 124 -4.67 -8.15 -30.14
N GLU A 125 -4.78 -6.88 -29.78
CA GLU A 125 -5.49 -5.93 -30.64
C GLU A 125 -4.76 -5.91 -31.97
N VAL A 126 -5.37 -6.54 -32.98
CA VAL A 126 -5.02 -6.34 -34.38
C VAL A 126 -5.29 -4.87 -34.67
N LYS A 127 -4.24 -4.05 -34.66
CA LYS A 127 -4.32 -2.68 -35.17
C LYS A 127 -4.66 -2.76 -36.65
N SER A 128 -5.88 -2.36 -37.02
CA SER A 128 -6.23 -2.11 -38.42
C SER A 128 -5.28 -1.03 -38.98
N PRO A 129 -4.76 -1.21 -40.20
CA PRO A 129 -3.87 -0.23 -40.82
C PRO A 129 -4.63 1.07 -41.05
N LYS A 130 -3.98 2.20 -40.73
CA LYS A 130 -4.46 3.53 -41.09
C LYS A 130 -4.41 3.65 -42.61
N ILE A 131 -5.55 3.98 -43.21
CA ILE A 131 -5.64 4.51 -44.58
C ILE A 131 -5.12 5.95 -44.55
#